data_AF-A0A9C8ZPG2-F1
#
_entry.id   AF-A0A9C8ZPG2-F1
#
_cell.length_a   1.000
_cell.length_b   1.000
_cell.length_c   1.000
_cell.angle_alpha   90.00
_cell.angle_beta   90.00
_cell.angle_gamma   90.00
#
_symmetry.space_group_name_H-M   'P 1'
#
loop_
_entity.id
_entity.type
_entity.pdbx_description
1 polymer ?
#
loop_
_entity_poly.entity_id
_entity_poly.type
_entity_poly.pdbx_seq_one_letter_code
_entity_poly.pdbx_strand_id
1 'polypeptide(L)'
;MNEEPGSPVQELHHATRSWYGLPVEITVSTDHYHRVVVGGLPLPHFGLVNLIARWGLPPAEQLEQTWRHELGHVQTLPLILPHLLLLLWPRRRRGPRWLWWLVMLVAHQAAWELAAEGYVILSYRPEGDHLSSGKARPLYGLLWGGMAALAVGGTLWTLSSRATGEQRENGA
;
A
#
# COMPACT_ATOMS: atom_id res chain seq x y z
N MET A 1 -25.40 26.10 -11.64
CA MET A 1 -24.41 25.52 -10.73
C MET A 1 -23.19 26.40 -10.83
N ASN A 2 -22.98 27.27 -9.84
CA ASN A 2 -21.80 28.12 -9.79
C ASN A 2 -20.71 27.28 -9.14
N GLU A 3 -19.66 26.95 -9.88
CA GLU A 3 -18.42 26.44 -9.29
C GLU A 3 -17.88 27.55 -8.39
N GLU A 4 -17.87 27.32 -7.08
CA GLU A 4 -17.14 28.21 -6.19
C GLU A 4 -15.66 28.20 -6.58
N PRO A 5 -14.98 29.36 -6.59
CA PRO A 5 -13.57 29.47 -6.92
C PRO A 5 -12.78 28.49 -6.05
N GLY A 6 -12.05 27.60 -6.71
CA GLY A 6 -11.45 26.40 -6.13
C GLY A 6 -10.82 26.65 -4.78
N SER A 7 -11.28 25.89 -3.78
CA SER A 7 -10.64 25.84 -2.47
C SER A 7 -9.13 25.71 -2.66
N PRO A 8 -8.32 26.54 -1.98
CA PRO A 8 -6.87 26.49 -2.15
C PRO A 8 -6.39 25.06 -1.87
N VAL A 9 -5.50 24.56 -2.73
CA VAL A 9 -4.83 23.27 -2.51
C VAL A 9 -4.17 23.34 -1.14
N GLN A 10 -4.57 22.44 -0.25
CA GLN A 10 -3.96 22.32 1.07
C GLN A 10 -2.87 21.27 0.99
N GLU A 11 -1.70 21.62 1.51
CA GLU A 11 -0.54 20.73 1.59
C GLU A 11 -0.19 20.48 3.05
N LEU A 12 0.17 19.23 3.35
CA LEU A 12 0.70 18.81 4.62
C LEU A 12 2.12 18.30 4.40
N HIS A 13 3.10 19.04 4.90
CA HIS A 13 4.53 18.69 4.81
C HIS A 13 5.09 18.37 6.18
N HIS A 14 5.66 17.18 6.35
CA HIS A 14 6.26 16.73 7.60
C HIS A 14 7.56 15.97 7.36
N ALA A 15 8.62 16.41 8.03
CA ALA A 15 9.88 15.67 8.16
C ALA A 15 9.85 14.80 9.41
N THR A 16 10.24 13.54 9.29
CA THR A 16 10.25 12.55 10.36
C THR A 16 11.36 11.52 10.14
N ARG A 17 11.38 10.47 10.96
CA ARG A 17 12.32 9.35 10.86
C ARG A 17 11.58 8.03 11.01
N SER A 18 11.98 7.03 10.22
CA SER A 18 11.51 5.67 10.43
C SER A 18 12.01 5.11 11.77
N TRP A 19 11.35 4.08 12.29
CA TRP A 19 11.79 3.41 13.54
C TRP A 19 13.18 2.78 13.40
N TYR A 20 13.62 2.51 12.17
CA TYR A 20 14.94 1.98 11.84
C TYR A 20 15.94 3.06 11.38
N GLY A 21 15.65 4.34 11.64
CA GLY A 21 16.63 5.43 11.56
C GLY A 21 16.71 6.19 10.23
N LEU A 22 15.89 5.84 9.24
CA LEU A 22 15.93 6.45 7.91
C LEU A 22 15.19 7.80 7.92
N PRO A 23 15.77 8.92 7.42
CA PRO A 23 15.08 10.19 7.34
C PRO A 23 14.00 10.15 6.26
N VAL A 24 12.85 10.76 6.57
CA VAL A 24 11.65 10.72 5.75
C VAL A 24 11.04 12.12 5.66
N GLU A 25 10.74 12.57 4.45
CA GLU A 25 9.94 13.77 4.22
C GLU A 25 8.69 13.36 3.45
N ILE A 26 7.52 13.73 3.96
CA ILE A 26 6.24 13.40 3.33
C ILE A 26 5.52 14.70 3.05
N THR A 27 5.15 14.90 1.79
CA THR A 27 4.25 15.96 1.34
C THR A 27 3.01 15.30 0.77
N VAL A 28 1.84 15.62 1.31
CA VAL A 28 0.55 15.17 0.76
C VAL A 28 -0.32 16.39 0.51
N SER A 29 -1.07 16.37 -0.58
CA SER A 29 -1.94 17.49 -0.98
C SER A 29 -3.35 17.02 -1.32
N THR A 30 -4.30 17.96 -1.26
CA THR A 30 -5.73 17.67 -1.52
C THR A 30 -6.05 17.33 -2.97
N ASP A 31 -5.11 17.52 -3.90
CA ASP A 31 -5.20 17.13 -5.32
C ASP A 31 -4.69 15.70 -5.58
N HIS A 32 -4.46 14.92 -4.51
CA HIS A 32 -3.96 13.53 -4.54
C HIS A 32 -2.51 13.39 -5.01
N TYR A 33 -1.75 14.48 -5.08
CA TYR A 33 -0.32 14.42 -5.31
C TYR A 33 0.43 14.09 -4.01
N HIS A 34 1.09 12.93 -3.96
CA HIS A 34 1.88 12.53 -2.81
C HIS A 34 3.35 12.48 -3.20
N ARG A 35 4.19 13.20 -2.45
CA ARG A 35 5.64 13.17 -2.59
C ARG A 35 6.24 12.66 -1.30
N VAL A 36 6.76 11.44 -1.35
CA VAL A 36 7.53 10.85 -0.25
C VAL A 36 9.00 10.87 -0.63
N VAL A 37 9.86 11.45 0.21
CA VAL A 37 11.32 11.41 0.05
C VAL A 37 11.88 10.58 1.19
N VAL A 38 12.59 9.50 0.85
CA VAL A 38 13.16 8.56 1.82
C VAL A 38 14.67 8.51 1.62
N GLY A 39 15.45 8.92 2.62
CA GLY A 39 16.91 8.96 2.49
C GLY A 39 17.39 9.89 1.35
N GLY A 40 16.63 10.94 1.03
CA GLY A 40 16.91 11.84 -0.10
C GLY A 40 16.42 11.35 -1.47
N LEU A 41 15.83 10.16 -1.57
CA LEU A 41 15.27 9.62 -2.81
C LEU A 41 13.76 9.86 -2.89
N PRO A 42 13.25 10.54 -3.94
CA PRO A 42 11.83 10.69 -4.14
C PRO A 42 11.19 9.37 -4.60
N LEU A 43 10.12 8.99 -3.92
CA LEU A 43 9.25 7.86 -4.25
C LEU A 43 7.90 8.43 -4.72
N PRO A 44 7.62 8.45 -6.03
CA PRO A 44 6.30 8.82 -6.51
C PRO A 44 5.32 7.71 -6.14
N HIS A 45 4.24 8.07 -5.47
CA HIS A 45 3.18 7.14 -5.09
C HIS A 45 1.82 7.73 -5.46
N PHE A 46 0.99 6.95 -6.14
CA PHE A 46 -0.39 7.32 -6.45
C PHE A 46 -1.29 6.64 -5.43
N GLY A 47 -1.84 7.42 -4.50
CA GLY A 47 -2.71 6.94 -3.42
C GLY A 47 -4.11 6.52 -3.91
N LEU A 48 -4.22 5.58 -4.86
CA LEU A 48 -5.51 5.09 -5.37
C LEU A 48 -6.35 4.48 -4.25
N VAL A 49 -5.72 3.79 -3.30
CA VAL A 49 -6.37 3.21 -2.13
C VAL A 49 -6.95 4.32 -1.23
N ASN A 50 -6.25 5.46 -1.11
CA ASN A 50 -6.71 6.59 -0.32
C ASN A 50 -7.99 7.22 -0.88
N LEU A 51 -8.21 7.21 -2.20
CA LEU A 51 -9.46 7.70 -2.80
C LEU A 51 -10.69 6.96 -2.26
N ILE A 52 -10.59 5.63 -2.11
CA ILE A 52 -11.70 4.80 -1.64
C ILE A 52 -11.73 4.77 -0.11
N ALA A 53 -10.58 4.59 0.53
CA ALA A 53 -10.47 4.43 1.99
C ALA A 53 -10.82 5.71 2.75
N ARG A 54 -10.59 6.89 2.16
CA ARG A 54 -10.79 8.20 2.80
C ARG A 54 -12.02 8.92 2.27
N TRP A 55 -12.84 8.26 1.45
CA TRP A 55 -14.04 8.87 0.88
C TRP A 55 -15.00 9.33 1.97
N GLY A 56 -15.36 10.61 1.93
CA GLY A 56 -16.37 11.22 2.80
C GLY A 56 -15.80 11.82 4.08
N LEU A 57 -14.48 11.74 4.30
CA LEU A 57 -13.81 12.43 5.41
C LEU A 57 -13.65 13.94 5.12
N PRO A 58 -13.60 14.80 6.15
CA PRO A 58 -13.19 16.20 5.99
C PRO A 58 -11.76 16.30 5.39
N PRO A 59 -11.45 17.34 4.58
CA PRO A 59 -10.15 17.47 3.92
C PRO A 59 -8.94 17.40 4.86
N ALA A 60 -9.02 18.01 6.05
CA ALA A 60 -7.96 17.94 7.05
C ALA A 60 -7.73 16.51 7.56
N GLU A 61 -8.81 15.76 7.82
CA GLU A 61 -8.72 14.34 8.21
C GLU A 61 -8.20 13.47 7.07
N GLN A 62 -8.59 13.76 5.81
CA GLN A 62 -8.05 13.06 4.64
C GLN A 62 -6.53 13.26 4.53
N LEU A 63 -6.05 14.50 4.63
CA LEU A 63 -4.61 14.80 4.59
C LEU A 63 -3.87 14.10 5.71
N GLU A 64 -4.38 14.14 6.93
CA GLU A 64 -3.74 13.50 8.07
C GLU A 64 -3.69 11.97 7.92
N GLN A 65 -4.80 11.33 7.55
CA GLN A 65 -4.82 9.88 7.35
C GLN A 65 -3.95 9.45 6.17
N THR A 66 -3.92 10.25 5.10
CA THR A 66 -3.04 10.03 3.95
C THR A 66 -1.57 10.13 4.38
N TRP A 67 -1.19 11.17 5.11
CA TRP A 67 0.16 11.31 5.64
C TRP A 67 0.56 10.12 6.52
N ARG A 68 -0.33 9.67 7.42
CA ARG A 68 -0.09 8.49 8.27
C ARG A 68 0.09 7.22 7.44
N HIS A 69 -0.68 7.06 6.37
CA HIS A 69 -0.57 5.92 5.46
C HIS A 69 0.77 5.92 4.70
N GLU A 70 1.19 7.06 4.14
CA GLU A 70 2.51 7.21 3.52
C GLU A 70 3.64 6.89 4.51
N LEU A 71 3.51 7.35 5.76
CA LEU A 71 4.42 6.98 6.83
C LEU A 71 4.39 5.47 7.07
N GLY A 72 3.22 4.84 7.08
CA GLY A 72 3.05 3.40 7.20
C GLY A 72 3.81 2.60 6.15
N HIS A 73 3.85 3.05 4.89
CA HIS A 73 4.67 2.42 3.86
C HIS A 73 6.15 2.42 4.22
N VAL A 74 6.66 3.54 4.71
CA VAL A 74 8.06 3.65 5.12
C VAL A 74 8.34 2.79 6.34
N GLN A 75 7.47 2.83 7.35
CA GLN A 75 7.65 2.06 8.59
C GLN A 75 7.57 0.54 8.36
N THR A 76 6.84 0.10 7.35
CA THR A 76 6.70 -1.32 6.99
C THR A 76 7.64 -1.78 5.88
N LEU A 77 8.48 -0.90 5.34
CA LEU A 77 9.45 -1.24 4.30
C LEU A 77 10.36 -2.43 4.68
N PRO A 78 10.94 -2.51 5.90
CA PRO A 78 11.76 -3.67 6.29
C PRO A 78 11.01 -5.00 6.29
N LEU A 79 9.68 -4.97 6.49
CA LEU A 79 8.84 -6.17 6.52
C LEU A 79 8.43 -6.61 5.11
N ILE A 80 8.19 -5.67 4.21
CA ILE A 80 7.74 -5.97 2.85
C ILE A 80 8.89 -6.38 1.90
N LEU A 81 10.12 -5.95 2.18
CA LEU A 81 11.30 -6.33 1.39
C LEU A 81 11.52 -7.85 1.35
N PRO A 82 11.50 -8.60 2.48
CA PRO A 82 11.54 -10.07 2.46
C PRO A 82 10.43 -10.69 1.61
N HIS A 83 9.22 -10.13 1.62
CA HIS A 83 8.11 -10.59 0.77
C HIS A 83 8.45 -10.41 -0.72
N LEU A 84 9.01 -9.27 -1.12
CA LEU A 84 9.48 -9.06 -2.50
C LEU A 84 10.57 -10.05 -2.89
N LEU A 85 11.57 -10.26 -2.02
CA LEU A 85 12.67 -11.19 -2.27
C LEU A 85 12.18 -12.63 -2.42
N LEU A 86 11.23 -13.05 -1.56
CA LEU A 86 10.56 -14.35 -1.67
C LEU A 86 9.85 -14.48 -3.03
N LEU A 87 9.18 -13.43 -3.47
CA LEU A 87 8.48 -13.38 -4.75
C LEU A 87 9.44 -13.38 -5.96
N LEU A 88 10.61 -12.75 -5.85
CA LEU A 88 11.62 -12.70 -6.90
C LEU A 88 12.51 -13.94 -7.01
N TRP A 89 12.57 -14.77 -5.94
CA TRP A 89 13.50 -15.89 -5.85
C TRP A 89 13.51 -16.77 -7.12
N PRO A 90 14.68 -17.02 -7.73
CA PRO A 90 14.76 -17.72 -9.02
C PRO A 90 14.29 -19.17 -8.89
N ARG A 91 13.28 -19.54 -9.69
CA ARG A 91 12.81 -20.91 -9.93
C ARG A 91 12.24 -21.05 -11.34
N ARG A 92 12.18 -22.27 -11.85
CA ARG A 92 11.52 -22.59 -13.13
C ARG A 92 10.05 -22.16 -13.09
N ARG A 93 9.61 -21.44 -14.12
CA ARG A 93 8.28 -20.84 -14.20
C ARG A 93 7.48 -21.52 -15.30
N ARG A 94 6.21 -21.77 -15.04
CA ARG A 94 5.25 -22.22 -16.06
C ARG A 94 4.40 -21.04 -16.53
N GLY A 95 4.07 -21.04 -17.83
CA GLY A 95 3.20 -20.04 -18.42
C GLY A 95 3.91 -18.75 -18.86
N PRO A 96 3.14 -17.76 -19.36
CA PRO A 96 3.69 -16.53 -19.88
C PRO A 96 4.36 -15.69 -18.79
N ARG A 97 5.61 -15.27 -19.05
CA ARG A 97 6.42 -14.50 -18.08
C ARG A 97 5.72 -13.20 -17.63
N TRP A 98 4.99 -12.54 -18.54
CA TRP A 98 4.32 -11.27 -18.25
C TRP A 98 3.21 -11.43 -17.20
N LEU A 99 2.43 -12.52 -17.27
CA LEU A 99 1.33 -12.77 -16.32
C LEU A 99 1.89 -13.02 -14.92
N TRP A 100 3.01 -13.75 -14.84
CA TRP A 100 3.70 -13.98 -13.57
C TRP A 100 4.15 -12.66 -12.94
N TRP A 101 4.77 -11.77 -13.73
CA TRP A 101 5.19 -10.45 -13.25
C TRP A 101 4.01 -9.62 -12.77
N LEU A 102 2.91 -9.62 -13.53
CA LEU A 102 1.70 -8.90 -13.16
C LEU A 102 1.13 -9.40 -11.83
N VAL A 103 0.91 -10.71 -11.67
CA VAL A 103 0.36 -11.28 -10.44
C VAL A 103 1.30 -11.03 -9.25
N MET A 104 2.61 -11.19 -9.46
CA MET A 104 3.62 -10.93 -8.44
C MET A 104 3.61 -9.48 -7.97
N LEU A 105 3.58 -8.51 -8.90
CA LEU A 105 3.55 -7.09 -8.57
C LEU A 105 2.25 -6.71 -7.84
N VAL A 106 1.09 -7.21 -8.30
CA VAL A 106 -0.20 -6.98 -7.65
C VAL A 106 -0.22 -7.57 -6.24
N ALA A 107 0.28 -8.79 -6.05
CA ALA A 107 0.34 -9.43 -4.73
C ALA A 107 1.27 -8.67 -3.78
N HIS A 108 2.43 -8.22 -4.28
CA HIS A 108 3.38 -7.43 -3.51
C HIS A 108 2.79 -6.08 -3.09
N GLN A 109 2.20 -5.34 -4.04
CA GLN A 109 1.57 -4.05 -3.74
C GLN A 109 0.44 -4.24 -2.73
N ALA A 110 -0.45 -5.22 -2.95
CA ALA A 110 -1.56 -5.48 -2.03
C ALA A 110 -1.08 -5.81 -0.61
N ALA A 111 0.00 -6.60 -0.48
CA ALA A 111 0.61 -6.88 0.82
C ALA A 111 1.22 -5.63 1.46
N TRP A 112 1.83 -4.74 0.68
CA TRP A 112 2.43 -3.52 1.21
C TRP A 112 1.38 -2.54 1.71
N GLU A 113 0.30 -2.35 0.96
CA GLU A 113 -0.86 -1.53 1.34
C GLU A 113 -1.49 -2.03 2.64
N LEU A 114 -1.68 -3.35 2.78
CA LEU A 114 -2.17 -3.97 4.02
C LEU A 114 -1.22 -3.73 5.19
N ALA A 115 0.09 -3.83 4.97
CA ALA A 115 1.08 -3.59 6.01
C ALA A 115 1.06 -2.11 6.44
N ALA A 116 1.01 -1.17 5.50
CA ALA A 116 0.95 0.26 5.75
C ALA A 116 -0.32 0.63 6.54
N GLU A 117 -1.50 0.20 6.09
CA GLU A 117 -2.75 0.48 6.82
C GLU A 117 -2.80 -0.23 8.18
N GLY A 118 -2.30 -1.48 8.24
CA GLY A 118 -2.17 -2.21 9.50
C GLY A 118 -1.30 -1.46 10.51
N TYR A 119 -0.18 -0.88 10.05
CA TYR A 119 0.67 -0.02 10.87
C TYR A 119 -0.09 1.21 11.38
N VAL A 120 -0.86 1.89 10.52
CA VAL A 120 -1.67 3.04 10.91
C VAL A 120 -2.70 2.66 11.98
N ILE A 121 -3.45 1.57 11.74
CA ILE A 121 -4.46 1.07 12.66
C ILE A 121 -3.85 0.69 14.01
N LEU A 122 -2.67 0.09 14.05
CA LEU A 122 -2.03 -0.34 15.30
C LEU A 122 -1.35 0.82 16.05
N SER A 123 -0.72 1.74 15.33
CA SER A 123 0.10 2.81 15.93
C SER A 123 -0.69 4.05 16.30
N TYR A 124 -1.80 4.31 15.60
CA TYR A 124 -2.60 5.52 15.75
C TYR A 124 -4.05 5.21 16.14
N ARG A 125 -4.30 4.09 16.83
CA ARG A 125 -5.61 3.82 17.43
C ARG A 125 -6.02 5.07 18.21
N PRO A 126 -7.07 5.80 17.79
CA PRO A 126 -7.54 6.91 18.58
C PRO A 126 -8.30 6.33 19.77
N GLU A 127 -8.15 6.92 20.95
CA GLU A 127 -9.08 6.75 22.09
C GLU A 127 -10.49 7.34 21.79
N GLY A 128 -10.83 7.49 20.50
CA GLY A 128 -12.03 8.15 19.95
C GLY A 128 -12.18 7.85 18.46
N ASP A 129 -12.34 6.57 18.13
CA ASP A 129 -13.09 5.98 17.00
C ASP A 129 -13.39 6.81 15.70
N HIS A 130 -12.43 7.56 15.14
CA HIS A 130 -12.61 8.20 13.82
C HIS A 130 -12.66 7.20 12.64
N LEU A 131 -12.21 5.96 12.84
CA LEU A 131 -12.40 4.86 11.88
C LEU A 131 -13.85 4.31 11.89
N SER A 132 -14.68 4.66 12.88
CA SER A 132 -16.04 4.12 13.02
C SER A 132 -17.18 5.08 12.65
N SER A 133 -16.90 6.36 12.46
CA SER A 133 -17.94 7.39 12.28
C SER A 133 -18.47 7.53 10.83
N GLY A 134 -17.86 6.86 9.85
CA GLY A 134 -18.20 7.00 8.43
C GLY A 134 -19.12 5.92 7.84
N LYS A 135 -20.11 6.35 7.03
CA LYS A 135 -21.08 5.53 6.26
C LYS A 135 -20.45 4.53 5.25
N ALA A 136 -19.12 4.46 5.14
CA ALA A 136 -18.38 3.67 4.14
C ALA A 136 -17.89 2.29 4.62
N ARG A 137 -18.28 1.84 5.82
CA ARG A 137 -17.88 0.56 6.43
C ARG A 137 -17.90 -0.68 5.51
N PRO A 138 -18.97 -0.96 4.72
CA PRO A 138 -18.98 -2.15 3.89
C PRO A 138 -17.98 -2.06 2.73
N LEU A 139 -17.83 -0.88 2.11
CA LEU A 139 -16.86 -0.68 1.04
C LEU A 139 -15.43 -0.79 1.55
N TYR A 140 -15.15 -0.26 2.73
CA TYR A 140 -13.85 -0.39 3.39
C TYR A 140 -13.51 -1.86 3.68
N GLY A 141 -14.46 -2.62 4.23
CA GLY A 141 -14.28 -4.06 4.47
C GLY A 141 -14.08 -4.86 3.17
N LEU A 142 -14.84 -4.55 2.11
CA LEU A 142 -14.69 -5.17 0.80
C LEU A 142 -13.35 -4.85 0.16
N LEU A 143 -12.89 -3.59 0.24
CA LEU A 143 -11.60 -3.16 -0.26
C LEU A 143 -10.48 -3.96 0.40
N TRP A 144 -10.41 -3.94 1.73
CA TRP A 144 -9.33 -4.64 2.45
C TRP A 144 -9.44 -6.16 2.38
N GLY A 145 -10.65 -6.70 2.32
CA GLY A 145 -10.88 -8.13 2.04
C GLY A 145 -10.37 -8.53 0.66
N GLY A 146 -10.61 -7.69 -0.36
CA GLY A 146 -10.08 -7.87 -1.72
C GLY A 146 -8.56 -7.79 -1.75
N MET A 147 -7.96 -6.80 -1.07
CA MET A 147 -6.50 -6.67 -0.96
C MET A 147 -5.87 -7.88 -0.27
N ALA A 148 -6.50 -8.41 0.80
CA ALA A 148 -6.05 -9.63 1.46
C ALA A 148 -6.10 -10.84 0.53
N ALA A 149 -7.17 -10.99 -0.25
CA ALA A 149 -7.28 -12.06 -1.24
C ALA A 149 -6.22 -11.94 -2.35
N LEU A 150 -5.93 -10.73 -2.84
CA LEU A 150 -4.88 -10.48 -3.83
C LEU A 150 -3.48 -10.78 -3.28
N ALA A 151 -3.19 -10.34 -2.07
CA ALA A 151 -1.91 -10.59 -1.40
C ALA A 151 -1.69 -12.09 -1.16
N VAL A 152 -2.62 -12.76 -0.49
CA VAL A 152 -2.48 -14.19 -0.15
C VAL A 152 -2.59 -15.07 -1.38
N GLY A 153 -3.64 -14.91 -2.18
CA GLY A 153 -3.89 -15.72 -3.38
C GLY A 153 -2.82 -15.51 -4.44
N GLY A 154 -2.41 -14.27 -4.69
CA GLY A 154 -1.35 -13.94 -5.64
C GLY A 154 0.00 -14.49 -5.20
N THR A 155 0.34 -14.41 -3.91
CA THR A 155 1.56 -15.02 -3.37
C THR A 155 1.54 -16.53 -3.49
N LEU A 156 0.47 -17.20 -3.05
CA LEU A 156 0.34 -18.66 -3.17
C LEU A 156 0.38 -19.14 -4.62
N TRP A 157 -0.28 -18.43 -5.54
CA TRP A 157 -0.21 -18.73 -6.97
C TRP A 157 1.21 -18.56 -7.52
N THR A 158 1.89 -17.47 -7.15
CA THR A 158 3.27 -17.18 -7.57
C THR A 158 4.26 -18.21 -7.03
N LEU A 159 4.02 -18.74 -5.82
CA LEU A 159 4.83 -19.79 -5.18
C LEU A 159 4.54 -21.19 -5.75
N SER A 160 3.27 -21.55 -5.95
CA SER A 160 2.85 -22.89 -6.43
C SER A 160 3.16 -23.13 -7.89
N SER A 161 3.15 -22.08 -8.72
CA SER A 161 3.59 -22.13 -10.12
C SER A 161 5.07 -22.50 -10.28
N ARG A 162 5.82 -22.57 -9.17
CA ARG A 162 7.23 -22.94 -9.09
C ARG A 162 7.45 -24.45 -8.87
N ALA A 163 6.59 -25.12 -8.11
CA ALA A 163 6.85 -26.48 -7.61
C ALA A 163 6.72 -27.57 -8.68
N THR A 164 5.94 -27.34 -9.73
CA THR A 164 5.65 -28.38 -10.73
C THR A 164 6.68 -28.42 -11.86
N GLY A 165 7.57 -27.44 -12.00
CA GLY A 165 8.60 -27.40 -13.03
C GLY A 165 9.73 -28.43 -12.83
N GLU A 166 10.10 -28.74 -11.59
CA GLU A 166 11.21 -29.65 -11.26
C GLU A 166 10.88 -31.13 -11.52
N GLN A 167 9.62 -31.54 -11.38
CA GLN A 167 9.23 -32.95 -11.56
C GLN A 167 9.28 -33.45 -13.02
N ARG A 168 9.36 -32.55 -14.02
CA ARG A 168 9.44 -32.98 -15.43
C ARG A 168 10.86 -33.32 -15.89
N GLU A 169 11.90 -32.91 -15.16
CA GLU A 169 13.28 -33.20 -15.55
C GLU A 169 13.89 -34.41 -14.87
N ASN A 170 13.40 -34.81 -13.70
CA ASN A 170 13.92 -35.99 -13.00
C ASN A 170 13.20 -37.30 -13.42
N GLY A 171 12.38 -37.25 -14.46
CA GLY A 171 11.61 -38.39 -14.97
C GLY A 171 11.83 -38.69 -16.46
N ALA A 172 12.84 -38.08 -17.07
CA ALA A 172 13.32 -38.38 -18.42
C ALA A 172 14.80 -38.80 -18.33
#